data_AF-A0A9D5DHU5-F1
#
_entry.id   AF-A0A9D5DHU5-F1
#
_cell.length_a   1.000
_cell.length_b   1.000
_cell.length_c   1.000
_cell.angle_alpha   90.00
_cell.angle_beta   90.00
_cell.angle_gamma   90.00
#
_symmetry.space_group_name_H-M   'P 1'
#
loop_
_entity.id
_entity.type
_entity.pdbx_description
1 polymer ?
#
loop_
_entity_poly.entity_id
_entity_poly.type
_entity_poly.pdbx_seq_one_letter_code
_entity_poly.pdbx_strand_id
1 'polypeptide(L)'
;MIQPQTLLNVADNSGARELMSVPNMPLERSEVIRAVIVRTCKELKRDNGIIIRYDDNAAVVIDQEGNPKGTRVFGAIPRELRQLNFTKIVSLAPEVL
;
A
#
# COMPACT_ATOMS: atom_id res chain seq x y z
N MET A 1 10.02 -9.01 0.63
CA MET A 1 8.71 -9.71 0.65
C MET A 1 8.08 -9.30 1.96
N ILE A 2 6.85 -8.81 1.96
CA ILE A 2 6.17 -8.39 3.19
C ILE A 2 5.69 -9.64 3.92
N GLN A 3 6.05 -9.75 5.19
CA GLN A 3 5.71 -10.88 6.07
C GLN A 3 4.86 -10.39 7.25
N PRO A 4 4.22 -11.30 7.99
CA PRO A 4 3.68 -10.99 9.31
C PRO A 4 4.71 -10.22 10.15
N GLN A 5 4.23 -9.25 10.91
CA GLN A 5 4.98 -8.33 11.76
C GLN A 5 5.91 -7.36 11.01
N THR A 6 5.80 -7.26 9.68
CA THR A 6 6.51 -6.22 8.92
C THR A 6 5.90 -4.84 9.21
N LEU A 7 6.77 -3.86 9.44
CA LEU A 7 6.42 -2.45 9.53
C LEU A 7 6.44 -1.81 8.13
N LEU A 8 5.39 -1.06 7.81
CA LEU A 8 5.21 -0.35 6.55
C LEU A 8 4.92 1.12 6.82
N ASN A 9 5.45 1.98 5.94
CA ASN A 9 5.11 3.40 5.91
C ASN A 9 3.68 3.60 5.41
N VAL A 10 3.03 4.66 5.86
CA VAL A 10 1.74 5.10 5.30
C VAL A 10 1.99 6.07 4.14
N ALA A 11 1.45 5.74 2.97
CA ALA A 11 1.59 6.50 1.74
C ALA A 11 0.37 7.39 1.45
N ASP A 12 -0.42 7.73 2.45
CA ASP A 12 -1.57 8.62 2.30
C ASP A 12 -1.71 9.60 3.49
N ASN A 13 -2.67 10.51 3.40
CA ASN A 13 -3.01 11.46 4.46
C ASN A 13 -4.15 10.99 5.38
N SER A 14 -4.35 9.68 5.55
CA SER A 14 -5.43 9.13 6.40
C SER A 14 -5.23 9.37 7.90
N GLY A 15 -4.10 9.96 8.30
CA GLY A 15 -3.73 10.22 9.69
C GLY A 15 -2.94 9.09 10.36
N ALA A 16 -2.84 7.92 9.71
CA ALA A 16 -1.95 6.86 10.14
C ALA A 16 -0.49 7.20 9.79
N ARG A 17 0.45 6.81 10.65
CA ARG A 17 1.90 7.03 10.44
C ARG A 17 2.64 5.75 10.05
N GLU A 18 2.36 4.66 10.74
CA GLU A 18 3.01 3.37 10.55
C GLU A 18 1.97 2.25 10.62
N LEU A 19 2.19 1.19 9.84
CA LEU A 19 1.34 0.01 9.80
C LEU A 19 2.16 -1.23 10.13
N MET A 20 1.62 -2.06 11.01
CA MET A 20 2.18 -3.38 11.30
C MET A 20 1.28 -4.46 10.71
N SER A 21 1.85 -5.33 9.88
CA SER A 21 1.11 -6.50 9.38
C SER A 21 0.93 -7.51 10.50
N VAL A 22 -0.30 -7.89 10.88
CA VAL A 22 -0.51 -8.92 11.92
C VAL A 22 -1.65 -9.85 11.50
N PRO A 23 -1.36 -11.12 11.15
CA PRO A 23 -2.39 -12.14 10.98
C PRO A 23 -2.76 -12.77 12.33
N ASN A 24 -4.06 -12.87 12.62
CA ASN A 24 -4.64 -13.78 13.62
C ASN A 24 -4.16 -13.66 15.10
N MET A 25 -3.81 -12.47 15.59
CA MET A 25 -3.37 -12.27 16.99
C MET A 25 -4.40 -11.46 17.81
N PRO A 26 -4.72 -11.82 19.07
CA PRO A 26 -5.53 -10.99 19.96
C PRO A 26 -4.76 -9.72 20.34
N LEU A 27 -5.25 -8.56 19.90
CA LEU A 27 -4.57 -7.26 20.00
C LEU A 27 -5.18 -6.41 21.12
N GLU A 28 -4.34 -5.83 21.98
CA GLU A 28 -4.72 -4.70 22.83
C GLU A 28 -4.35 -3.35 22.17
N ARG A 29 -5.32 -2.44 22.14
CA ARG A 29 -5.30 -1.03 21.66
C ARG A 29 -4.46 -0.72 20.39
N SER A 30 -4.97 -1.15 19.24
CA SER A 30 -4.79 -0.44 17.96
C SER A 30 -6.04 -0.65 17.09
N GLU A 31 -6.38 0.33 16.23
CA GLU A 31 -7.47 0.18 15.26
C GLU A 31 -7.02 -0.80 14.17
N VAL A 32 -7.74 -1.91 14.00
CA VAL A 32 -7.49 -2.83 12.90
C VAL A 32 -8.00 -2.19 11.61
N ILE A 33 -7.06 -1.79 10.76
CA ILE A 33 -7.35 -1.15 9.46
C ILE A 33 -6.94 -2.05 8.31
N ARG A 34 -7.64 -1.92 7.18
CA ARG A 34 -7.23 -2.54 5.93
C ARG A 34 -6.31 -1.59 5.16
N ALA A 35 -5.32 -2.15 4.50
CA ALA A 35 -4.38 -1.38 3.70
C ALA A 35 -3.97 -2.15 2.44
N VAL A 36 -3.69 -1.40 1.37
CA VAL A 36 -3.15 -1.92 0.12
C VAL A 36 -1.69 -1.54 0.04
N ILE A 37 -0.82 -2.54 -0.14
CA ILE A 37 0.61 -2.33 -0.34
C ILE A 37 0.80 -1.68 -1.71
N VAL A 38 1.41 -0.49 -1.74
CA VAL A 38 1.66 0.26 -2.97
C VAL A 38 3.14 0.30 -3.34
N ARG A 39 4.06 0.20 -2.38
CA ARG A 39 5.50 0.15 -2.66
C ARG A 39 6.16 -0.96 -1.88
N THR A 40 7.14 -1.61 -2.51
CA THR A 40 7.94 -2.65 -1.88
C THR A 40 9.40 -2.54 -2.28
N CYS A 41 10.30 -2.75 -1.31
CA CYS A 41 11.73 -2.94 -1.56
C CYS A 41 12.03 -4.26 -2.28
N LYS A 42 11.06 -5.18 -2.33
CA LYS A 42 11.16 -6.39 -3.12
C LYS A 42 10.88 -6.06 -4.59
N GLU A 43 11.71 -6.62 -5.46
CA GLU A 43 11.55 -6.54 -6.92
C GLU A 43 10.21 -7.15 -7.38
N LEU A 44 9.47 -6.37 -8.14
CA LEU A 44 8.29 -6.78 -8.89
C LEU A 44 8.70 -6.99 -10.36
N LYS A 45 8.58 -8.23 -10.85
CA LYS A 45 8.86 -8.56 -12.25
C LYS A 45 7.58 -8.49 -13.05
N ARG A 46 7.61 -7.76 -14.18
CA ARG A 46 6.51 -7.66 -15.13
C ARG A 46 6.67 -8.66 -16.26
N ASP A 47 5.56 -8.98 -16.91
CA ASP A 47 5.50 -9.92 -18.04
C ASP A 47 6.36 -9.46 -19.23
N ASN A 48 6.55 -8.15 -19.37
CA ASN A 48 7.41 -7.56 -20.39
C ASN A 48 8.91 -7.55 -20.01
N GLY A 49 9.31 -8.23 -18.92
CA GLY A 49 10.69 -8.34 -18.46
C GLY A 49 11.19 -7.14 -17.64
N ILE A 50 10.40 -6.07 -17.50
CA ILE A 50 10.76 -4.91 -16.66
C ILE A 50 10.69 -5.30 -15.19
N ILE A 51 11.68 -4.88 -14.41
CA ILE A 51 11.73 -5.06 -12.96
C ILE A 51 11.59 -3.70 -12.27
N ILE A 52 10.66 -3.61 -11.32
CA ILE A 52 10.49 -2.42 -10.48
C ILE A 52 10.87 -2.74 -9.05
N ARG A 53 11.61 -1.82 -8.43
CA ARG A 53 11.96 -1.87 -7.01
C ARG A 53 11.88 -0.46 -6.43
N TYR A 54 11.23 -0.33 -5.27
CA TYR A 54 11.15 0.92 -4.54
C TYR A 54 12.18 0.97 -3.41
N ASP A 55 12.47 2.15 -2.90
CA ASP A 55 13.41 2.32 -1.79
C ASP A 55 12.78 1.97 -0.44
N ASP A 56 11.45 2.10 -0.31
CA ASP A 56 10.70 1.84 0.91
C ASP A 56 9.52 0.85 0.72
N ASN A 57 9.02 0.33 1.84
CA ASN A 57 7.76 -0.42 1.87
C ASN A 57 6.65 0.52 2.36
N ALA A 58 5.61 0.69 1.57
CA ALA A 58 4.52 1.59 1.92
C ALA A 58 3.14 1.06 1.51
N ALA A 59 2.12 1.46 2.25
CA ALA A 59 0.74 1.07 2.01
C ALA A 59 -0.23 2.26 2.16
N VAL A 60 -1.38 2.16 1.48
CA VAL A 60 -2.49 3.12 1.52
C VAL A 60 -3.62 2.50 2.32
N VAL A 61 -4.22 3.28 3.22
CA VAL A 61 -5.31 2.82 4.08
C VAL A 61 -6.61 2.81 3.28
N ILE A 62 -7.34 1.71 3.35
CA ILE A 62 -8.59 1.51 2.62
C ILE A 62 -9.76 1.19 3.55
N ASP A 63 -10.97 1.46 3.07
CA ASP A 63 -12.22 1.08 3.70
C ASP A 63 -12.59 -0.39 3.43
N GLN A 64 -13.83 -0.75 3.72
CA GLN A 64 -14.32 -2.11 3.51
C GLN A 64 -14.59 -2.47 2.05
N GLU A 65 -14.83 -1.46 1.23
CA GLU A 65 -15.18 -1.56 -0.18
C GLU A 65 -13.94 -1.44 -1.08
N GLY A 66 -12.76 -1.19 -0.50
CA GLY A 66 -11.48 -1.06 -1.20
C GLY A 66 -11.16 0.37 -1.64
N ASN A 67 -11.91 1.37 -1.18
CA ASN A 67 -11.63 2.78 -1.48
C ASN A 67 -10.58 3.35 -0.51
N PRO A 68 -9.71 4.27 -0.95
CA PRO A 68 -8.77 4.94 -0.06
C PRO A 68 -9.53 5.79 0.98
N LYS A 69 -9.13 5.68 2.25
CA LYS A 69 -9.62 6.58 3.31
C LYS A 69 -8.98 7.97 3.21
N GLY A 70 -7.73 8.04 2.72
CA GLY A 70 -7.04 9.29 2.42
C GLY A 70 -7.53 9.94 1.12
N THR A 71 -7.32 11.25 1.02
CA THR A 71 -7.65 12.05 -0.17
C THR A 71 -6.43 12.34 -1.05
N ARG A 72 -5.23 11.91 -0.63
CA ARG A 72 -3.98 12.08 -1.38
C ARG A 72 -3.06 10.88 -1.16
N VAL A 73 -2.43 10.41 -2.23
CA VAL A 73 -1.38 9.39 -2.18
C VAL A 73 -0.02 10.05 -2.36
N PHE A 74 0.98 9.57 -1.64
CA PHE A 74 2.35 10.07 -1.67
C PHE A 74 3.27 9.13 -2.45
N GLY A 75 4.12 9.71 -3.29
CA GLY A 75 5.12 8.99 -4.06
C GLY A 75 4.57 8.25 -5.28
N ALA A 76 5.47 7.67 -6.07
CA ALA A 76 5.12 6.87 -7.22
C ALA A 76 4.48 5.54 -6.81
N ILE A 77 3.59 5.02 -7.65
CA ILE A 77 2.88 3.76 -7.43
C ILE A 77 2.92 2.86 -8.68
N PRO A 78 2.76 1.53 -8.52
CA PRO A 78 2.72 0.59 -9.64
C PRO A 78 1.39 0.65 -10.40
N ARG A 79 1.44 0.62 -11.74
CA ARG A 79 0.27 0.56 -12.62
C ARG A 79 -0.59 -0.70 -12.43
N GLU A 80 -0.04 -1.75 -11.83
CA GLU A 80 -0.68 -3.01 -11.48
C GLU A 80 -1.93 -2.79 -10.61
N LEU A 81 -1.97 -1.71 -9.82
CA LEU A 81 -3.13 -1.34 -9.03
C LEU A 81 -4.40 -1.11 -9.87
N ARG A 82 -4.26 -0.71 -11.14
CA ARG A 82 -5.42 -0.59 -12.06
C ARG A 82 -6.04 -1.95 -12.38
N GLN A 83 -5.22 -2.99 -12.53
CA GLN A 83 -5.67 -4.35 -12.85
C GLN A 83 -6.36 -5.00 -11.65
N LEU A 84 -6.00 -4.58 -10.45
CA LEU A 84 -6.57 -5.03 -9.18
C LEU A 84 -7.78 -4.20 -8.71
N ASN A 85 -8.37 -3.37 -9.59
CA ASN A 85 -9.52 -2.51 -9.33
C ASN A 85 -9.28 -1.36 -8.30
N PHE A 86 -8.03 -0.99 -8.00
CA PHE A 86 -7.70 0.14 -7.14
C PHE A 86 -7.57 1.47 -7.92
N THR A 87 -8.46 1.70 -8.88
CA THR A 87 -8.40 2.87 -9.78
C THR A 87 -8.43 4.20 -9.03
N LYS A 88 -9.17 4.30 -7.92
CA LYS A 88 -9.22 5.51 -7.09
C LYS A 88 -7.85 5.86 -6.48
N ILE A 89 -7.11 4.86 -5.99
CA ILE A 89 -5.75 5.06 -5.49
C ILE A 89 -4.85 5.58 -6.61
N VAL A 90 -5.01 5.02 -7.81
CA VAL A 90 -4.22 5.41 -8.98
C VAL A 90 -4.49 6.86 -9.41
N SER A 91 -5.74 7.31 -9.34
CA SER A 91 -6.11 8.69 -9.66
C SER A 91 -5.59 9.72 -8.66
N LEU A 92 -5.30 9.33 -7.42
CA LEU A 92 -4.82 10.21 -6.36
C LEU A 92 -3.29 10.29 -6.28
N ALA A 93 -2.58 9.46 -7.03
CA ALA A 93 -1.13 9.39 -7.00
C ALA A 93 -0.47 10.43 -7.92
N PRO A 94 0.67 11.01 -7.52
CA PRO A 94 1.39 11.99 -8.34
C PRO A 94 2.04 11.35 -9.58
N GLU A 95 2.44 10.08 -9.50
CA GLU A 95 3.13 9.37 -10.58
C GLU A 95 2.77 7.88 -10.56
N VAL A 96 2.72 7.27 -11.75
CA VAL A 96 2.40 5.85 -11.95
C VAL A 96 3.49 5.20 -12.82
N LEU A 97 4.15 4.18 -12.29
CA LEU A 97 5.23 3.42 -12.93
C LEU A 97 4.73 2.12 -13.54
#